data_AF-A0A3N8GBP8-F1
#
_entry.id   AF-A0A3N8GBP8-F1
#
_cell.length_a   1.000
_cell.length_b   1.000
_cell.length_c   1.000
_cell.angle_alpha   90.00
_cell.angle_beta   90.00
_cell.angle_gamma   90.00
#
_symmetry.space_group_name_H-M   'P 1'
#
loop_
_entity.id
_entity.type
_entity.pdbx_description
1 polymer ?
#
loop_
_entity_poly.entity_id
_entity_poly.type
_entity_poly.pdbx_seq_one_letter_code
_entity_poly.pdbx_strand_id
1 'polypeptide(L)'
;MKANTRVAEKGKIVPLIKVEKTDKGYVFDNYEGGRWHTATEIARPITPEEFEKIMGVKPQGSFVGYAAGLAIVAKVQPGLSVGDFKTSTGYMMLLLGGPIELTKM
;
A
#
# COMPACT_ATOMS: atom_id res chain seq x y z
N MET A 1 2.88 -12.41 -1.32
CA MET A 1 3.59 -11.13 -1.13
C MET A 1 3.83 -10.95 0.37
N LYS A 2 5.05 -10.64 0.81
CA LYS A 2 5.32 -10.16 2.17
C LYS A 2 5.90 -8.77 1.98
N ALA A 3 5.28 -7.76 2.59
CA ALA A 3 5.72 -6.37 2.49
C ALA A 3 5.68 -5.75 3.89
N ASN A 4 6.87 -5.48 4.44
CA ASN A 4 7.02 -4.69 5.65
C ASN A 4 7.32 -3.27 5.19
N THR A 5 6.41 -2.33 5.49
CA THR A 5 6.45 -1.02 4.84
C THR A 5 6.60 0.10 5.86
N ARG A 6 7.30 1.14 5.43
CA ARG A 6 7.96 2.11 6.29
C ARG A 6 7.67 3.49 5.70
N VAL A 7 7.17 4.41 6.51
CA VAL A 7 6.89 5.80 6.10
C VAL A 7 8.02 6.70 6.57
N ALA A 8 8.44 7.63 5.72
CA ALA A 8 9.33 8.71 6.10
C ALA A 8 8.52 9.81 6.78
N GLU A 9 8.32 9.71 8.09
CA GLU A 9 7.73 10.79 8.87
C GLU A 9 8.87 11.68 9.42
N LYS A 10 8.99 12.92 8.94
CA LYS A 10 10.05 13.87 9.36
C LYS A 10 11.47 13.28 9.30
N GLY A 11 11.77 12.49 8.25
CA GLY A 11 13.07 11.83 8.05
C GLY A 11 13.31 10.59 8.93
N LYS A 12 12.35 10.20 9.78
CA LYS A 12 12.40 8.94 10.52
C LYS A 12 11.60 7.88 9.81
N ILE A 13 12.21 6.72 9.67
CA ILE A 13 11.56 5.57 9.10
C ILE A 13 10.79 4.84 10.20
N VAL A 14 9.46 4.93 10.16
CA VAL A 14 8.57 4.28 11.15
C VAL A 14 7.73 3.16 10.50
N PRO A 15 7.53 2.02 11.17
CA PRO A 15 6.58 1.01 10.72
C PRO A 15 5.17 1.58 10.82
N LEU A 16 4.40 1.46 9.73
CA LEU A 16 3.01 1.94 9.71
C LEU A 16 2.04 0.82 9.44
N ILE A 17 2.31 0.03 8.39
CA ILE A 17 1.47 -1.09 8.00
C ILE A 17 2.36 -2.31 7.69
N LYS A 18 1.91 -3.47 8.13
CA LYS A 18 2.48 -4.78 7.80
C LYS A 18 1.44 -5.58 7.03
N VAL A 19 1.81 -6.03 5.83
CA VAL A 19 0.95 -6.84 4.98
C VAL A 19 1.35 -8.31 5.11
N GLU A 20 0.45 -9.13 5.65
CA GLU A 20 0.68 -10.56 5.87
C GLU A 20 -0.25 -11.41 5.03
N LYS A 21 0.29 -12.51 4.49
CA LYS A 21 -0.51 -13.54 3.83
C LYS A 21 -0.92 -14.56 4.88
N THR A 22 -2.23 -14.77 5.02
CA THR A 22 -2.86 -15.81 5.83
C THR A 22 -3.49 -16.89 4.92
N ASP A 23 -4.03 -17.94 5.51
CA ASP A 23 -4.78 -18.97 4.79
C ASP A 23 -6.05 -18.43 4.13
N LYS A 24 -6.60 -17.33 4.67
CA LYS A 24 -7.84 -16.69 4.19
C LYS A 24 -7.60 -15.58 3.16
N GLY A 25 -6.37 -15.10 3.03
CA GLY A 25 -6.02 -13.96 2.17
C GLY A 25 -5.01 -13.03 2.82
N TYR A 26 -4.90 -11.81 2.31
CA TYR A 26 -4.00 -10.80 2.88
C TYR A 26 -4.68 -10.02 4.02
N VAL A 27 -3.94 -9.68 5.07
CA VAL A 27 -4.37 -8.79 6.16
C VAL A 27 -3.39 -7.63 6.30
N PHE A 28 -3.89 -6.45 6.63
CA PHE A 28 -3.11 -5.22 6.76
C PHE A 28 -3.08 -4.79 8.23
N ASP A 29 -2.06 -5.19 8.98
CA ASP A 29 -1.90 -4.77 10.38
C ASP A 29 -1.40 -3.34 10.45
N ASN A 30 -1.98 -2.50 11.32
CA ASN A 30 -1.53 -1.13 11.56
C ASN A 30 -0.72 -1.03 12.86
N TYR A 31 0.32 -0.20 12.84
CA TYR A 31 1.12 0.11 14.01
C TYR A 31 0.62 1.42 14.64
N GLU A 32 0.01 1.34 15.82
CA GLU A 32 -0.57 2.48 16.50
C GLU A 32 -0.33 2.40 18.01
N GLY A 33 0.16 3.48 18.60
CA GLY A 33 0.42 3.55 20.04
C GLY A 33 1.51 2.57 20.52
N GLY A 34 2.51 2.28 19.68
CA GLY A 34 3.62 1.39 20.03
C GLY A 34 3.35 -0.09 19.87
N ARG A 35 2.18 -0.49 19.35
CA ARG A 35 1.76 -1.88 19.17
C ARG A 35 1.16 -2.13 17.79
N TRP A 36 1.27 -3.37 17.33
CA TRP A 36 0.57 -3.84 16.14
C TRP A 36 -0.87 -4.18 16.50
N HIS A 37 -1.80 -3.71 15.67
CA HIS A 37 -3.20 -4.10 15.72
C HIS A 37 -3.49 -4.94 14.48
N THR A 38 -4.00 -6.15 14.71
CA THR A 38 -4.33 -7.05 13.61
C THR A 38 -5.67 -6.63 13.01
N ALA A 39 -5.64 -6.26 11.73
CA ALA A 39 -6.88 -6.01 11.01
C ALA A 39 -7.66 -7.32 10.86
N THR A 40 -8.94 -7.26 11.18
CA THR A 40 -9.86 -8.39 11.03
C THR A 40 -10.36 -8.55 9.58
N GLU A 41 -10.18 -7.52 8.76
CA GLU A 41 -10.61 -7.49 7.38
C GLU A 41 -9.59 -8.19 6.45
N ILE A 42 -10.10 -9.12 5.64
CA ILE A 42 -9.32 -9.73 4.57
C ILE A 42 -9.30 -8.78 3.39
N ALA A 43 -8.10 -8.41 2.94
CA ALA A 43 -7.92 -7.51 1.82
C ALA A 43 -8.47 -8.14 0.53
N ARG A 44 -9.33 -7.39 -0.16
CA ARG A 44 -9.89 -7.77 -1.46
C ARG A 44 -8.96 -7.31 -2.59
N PRO A 45 -8.85 -8.07 -3.69
CA PRO A 45 -8.19 -7.57 -4.88
C PRO A 45 -8.95 -6.37 -5.46
N ILE A 46 -8.22 -5.42 -6.06
CA ILE A 46 -8.79 -4.32 -6.84
C ILE A 46 -8.33 -4.43 -8.30
N THR A 47 -9.09 -3.86 -9.23
CA THR A 47 -8.72 -3.83 -10.66
C THR A 47 -7.92 -2.58 -11.01
N PRO A 48 -7.20 -2.56 -12.17
CA PRO A 48 -6.57 -1.34 -12.67
C PRO A 48 -7.53 -0.17 -12.84
N GLU A 49 -8.78 -0.43 -13.25
CA GLU A 49 -9.82 0.60 -13.46
C GLU A 49 -10.30 1.17 -12.12
N GLU A 50 -10.42 0.33 -11.09
CA GLU A 50 -10.72 0.79 -9.74
C GLU A 50 -9.57 1.65 -9.19
N PHE A 51 -8.32 1.20 -9.37
CA PHE A 51 -7.15 1.99 -9.00
C PHE A 51 -7.11 3.33 -9.75
N GLU A 52 -7.41 3.36 -11.05
CA GLU A 52 -7.46 4.58 -11.85
C GLU A 52 -8.51 5.57 -11.31
N LYS A 53 -9.69 5.10 -10.92
CA LYS A 53 -10.73 5.95 -10.30
C LYS A 53 -10.28 6.56 -8.99
N ILE A 54 -9.48 5.84 -8.20
CA ILE A 54 -9.04 6.26 -6.87
C ILE A 54 -7.82 7.19 -6.97
N MET A 55 -6.85 6.82 -7.81
CA MET A 55 -5.57 7.51 -7.94
C MET A 55 -5.59 8.61 -9.00
N GLY A 56 -6.53 8.59 -9.95
CA GLY A 56 -6.52 9.51 -11.09
C GLY A 56 -5.43 9.20 -12.12
N VAL A 57 -4.79 8.02 -12.04
CA VAL A 57 -3.78 7.57 -12.99
C VAL A 57 -3.93 6.07 -13.27
N LYS A 58 -3.84 5.70 -14.54
CA LYS A 58 -3.88 4.30 -14.95
C LYS A 58 -2.49 3.65 -14.82
N PRO A 59 -2.37 2.49 -14.16
CA PRO A 59 -1.11 1.76 -14.14
C PRO A 59 -0.83 1.21 -15.55
N GLN A 60 0.45 1.16 -15.92
CA GLN A 60 0.90 0.60 -17.19
C GLN A 60 1.52 -0.78 -16.93
N GLY A 61 1.08 -1.79 -17.68
CA GLY A 61 1.61 -3.15 -17.56
C GLY A 61 1.05 -3.90 -16.35
N SER A 62 1.92 -4.64 -15.65
CA SER A 62 1.50 -5.52 -14.55
C SER A 62 1.01 -4.71 -13.35
N PHE A 63 -0.21 -5.02 -12.91
CA PHE A 63 -0.84 -4.42 -11.75
C PHE A 63 -1.24 -5.50 -10.75
N VAL A 64 -0.94 -5.27 -9.48
CA VAL A 64 -1.45 -6.07 -8.37
C VAL A 64 -1.89 -5.11 -7.28
N GLY A 65 -3.18 -5.05 -6.98
CA GLY A 65 -3.72 -4.17 -5.95
C GLY A 65 -4.60 -4.93 -4.96
N TYR A 66 -4.53 -4.55 -3.70
CA TYR A 66 -5.39 -5.04 -2.64
C TYR A 66 -5.89 -3.87 -1.77
N ALA A 67 -7.16 -3.91 -1.37
CA ALA A 67 -7.78 -2.93 -0.49
C ALA A 67 -8.32 -3.62 0.78
N ALA A 68 -8.12 -2.97 1.93
CA ALA A 68 -8.76 -3.33 3.20
C ALA A 68 -9.09 -2.03 3.94
N GLY A 69 -10.37 -1.80 4.24
CA GLY A 69 -10.84 -0.55 4.84
C GLY A 69 -10.43 0.67 4.03
N LEU A 70 -9.68 1.58 4.65
CA LEU A 70 -9.20 2.83 4.04
C LEU A 70 -7.78 2.72 3.45
N ALA A 71 -7.18 1.53 3.46
CA ALA A 71 -5.84 1.30 2.98
C ALA A 71 -5.85 0.50 1.67
N ILE A 72 -5.03 0.94 0.71
CA ILE A 72 -4.77 0.21 -0.53
C ILE A 72 -3.28 -0.05 -0.62
N VAL A 73 -2.89 -1.28 -0.96
CA VAL A 73 -1.52 -1.65 -1.32
C VAL A 73 -1.51 -2.02 -2.78
N ALA A 74 -0.61 -1.40 -3.55
CA ALA A 74 -0.47 -1.70 -4.96
C ALA A 74 0.98 -1.91 -5.36
N LYS A 75 1.17 -2.86 -6.28
CA LYS A 75 2.35 -2.98 -7.13
C LYS A 75 1.98 -2.46 -8.52
N VAL A 76 2.74 -1.48 -8.97
CA VAL A 76 2.62 -0.78 -10.25
C VAL A 76 3.98 -0.79 -10.97
N GLN A 77 4.04 -0.21 -12.16
CA GLN A 77 5.30 0.04 -12.84
C GLN A 77 6.18 1.03 -12.05
N PRO A 78 7.49 0.73 -11.86
CA PRO A 78 8.45 1.73 -11.36
C PRO A 78 8.41 3.00 -12.20
N GLY A 79 8.51 4.15 -11.53
CA GLY A 79 8.42 5.47 -12.15
C GLY A 79 7.01 6.04 -12.26
N LEU A 80 5.98 5.31 -11.83
CA LEU A 80 4.61 5.87 -11.75
C LEU A 80 4.62 7.15 -10.89
N SER A 81 3.97 8.20 -11.40
CA SER A 81 3.89 9.51 -10.78
C SER A 81 2.45 10.04 -10.87
N VAL A 82 1.98 10.67 -9.80
CA VAL A 82 0.67 11.32 -9.72
C VAL A 82 0.67 12.44 -8.68
N GLY A 83 0.33 13.65 -9.10
CA GLY A 83 0.58 14.84 -8.28
C GLY A 83 2.05 14.90 -7.85
N ASP A 84 2.29 15.12 -6.55
CA ASP A 84 3.63 15.15 -5.95
C ASP A 84 4.17 13.76 -5.60
N PHE A 85 3.37 12.70 -5.76
CA PHE A 85 3.80 11.33 -5.48
C PHE A 85 4.53 10.72 -6.67
N LYS A 86 5.61 10.00 -6.38
CA LYS A 86 6.35 9.16 -7.32
C LYS A 86 6.87 7.92 -6.61
N THR A 87 6.78 6.77 -7.27
CA THR A 87 7.41 5.54 -6.78
C THR A 87 8.55 5.11 -7.71
N SER A 88 9.73 4.93 -7.15
CA SER A 88 10.89 4.30 -7.78
C SER A 88 10.87 2.77 -7.67
N THR A 89 10.25 2.21 -6.62
CA THR A 89 10.20 0.75 -6.38
C THR A 89 9.04 0.06 -7.11
N GLY A 90 8.02 0.84 -7.49
CA GLY A 90 6.75 0.32 -8.00
C GLY A 90 5.86 -0.28 -6.90
N TYR A 91 6.18 -0.07 -5.61
CA TYR A 91 5.33 -0.47 -4.50
C TYR A 91 4.81 0.78 -3.79
N MET A 92 3.51 0.82 -3.56
CA MET A 92 2.87 1.96 -2.93
C MET A 92 1.73 1.55 -2.01
N MET A 93 1.43 2.43 -1.05
CA MET A 93 0.23 2.36 -0.25
C MET A 93 -0.52 3.67 -0.36
N LEU A 94 -1.84 3.61 -0.49
CA LEU A 94 -2.71 4.76 -0.35
C LEU A 94 -3.37 4.72 1.03
N LEU A 95 -3.26 5.84 1.75
CA LEU A 95 -3.93 6.11 3.02
C LEU A 95 -4.71 7.43 2.90
N LEU A 96 -5.47 7.82 3.94
CA LEU A 96 -6.19 9.09 3.98
C LEU A 96 -5.30 10.31 3.71
N GLY A 97 -4.03 10.26 4.10
CA GLY A 97 -3.04 11.34 3.88
C GLY A 97 -2.43 11.36 2.48
N GLY A 98 -2.84 10.46 1.59
CA GLY A 98 -2.29 10.32 0.25
C GLY A 98 -1.37 9.11 0.07
N PRO A 99 -0.83 8.93 -1.14
CA PRO A 99 0.02 7.80 -1.47
C PRO A 99 1.44 7.94 -0.89
N ILE A 100 1.99 6.82 -0.45
CA ILE A 100 3.34 6.69 0.10
C ILE A 100 4.08 5.56 -0.62
N GLU A 101 5.39 5.74 -0.81
CA GLU A 101 6.22 4.72 -1.43
C GLU A 101 6.56 3.66 -0.39
N LEU A 102 6.45 2.40 -0.78
CA LEU A 102 6.84 1.27 0.05
C LEU A 102 8.18 0.73 -0.43
N THR A 103 9.03 0.39 0.53
CA THR A 103 10.25 -0.37 0.29
C THR A 103 10.06 -1.76 0.90
N LYS A 104 10.38 -2.80 0.14
CA LYS A 104 10.38 -4.17 0.66
C LYS A 104 11.64 -4.38 1.50
N MET A 105 11.46 -4.91 2.71
CA MET A 105 12.55 -5.45 3.54
C MET A 105 12.64 -6.97 3.39
#